data_AF-A0A416CAK5-F1
#
_entry.id   AF-A0A416CAK5-F1
#
_cell.length_a   1.000
_cell.length_b   1.000
_cell.length_c   1.000
_cell.angle_alpha   90.00
_cell.angle_beta   90.00
_cell.angle_gamma   90.00
#
_symmetry.space_group_name_H-M   'P 1'
#
loop_
_entity.id
_entity.type
_entity.pdbx_description
1 polymer ?
#
loop_
_entity_poly.entity_id
_entity_poly.type
_entity_poly.pdbx_seq_one_letter_code
_entity_poly.pdbx_strand_id
1 'polypeptide(L)'
;MQSTNEYVTDFGHLHLRIEEILKDRGISKTKVCKELDIPRTNFNRYCQNKQTRWDLKFLCKLCLYLKVDLGELTEYIPPNLESK
;
A
#
# COMPACT_ATOMS: atom_id res chain seq x y z
N MET A 1 17.94 9.20 -5.93
CA MET A 1 17.58 8.00 -6.74
C MET A 1 16.51 7.23 -5.98
N GLN A 2 15.24 7.47 -6.25
CA GLN A 2 14.17 6.57 -5.82
C GLN A 2 13.77 5.78 -7.07
N SER A 3 13.99 4.48 -7.01
CA SER A 3 13.65 3.52 -8.05
C SER A 3 12.14 3.56 -8.29
N THR A 4 11.73 4.23 -9.36
CA THR A 4 10.35 4.18 -9.86
C THR A 4 10.06 2.74 -10.27
N ASN A 5 9.12 2.12 -9.56
CA ASN A 5 8.69 0.75 -9.78
C ASN A 5 8.06 0.65 -11.19
N GLU A 6 8.66 -0.18 -12.04
CA GLU A 6 8.46 -0.27 -13.49
C GLU A 6 7.20 -1.08 -13.86
N TYR A 7 6.05 -0.63 -13.38
CA TYR A 7 4.74 -1.18 -13.78
C TYR A 7 3.81 -0.05 -14.24
N VAL A 8 4.24 0.69 -15.27
CA VAL A 8 3.36 1.66 -15.95
C VAL A 8 2.48 0.86 -16.90
N THR A 9 1.23 0.60 -16.51
CA THR A 9 0.20 0.06 -17.42
C THR A 9 -0.42 1.20 -18.21
N ASP A 10 -1.00 0.93 -19.38
CA ASP A 10 -1.73 1.93 -20.19
C ASP A 10 -2.90 2.60 -19.44
N PHE A 11 -3.31 2.03 -18.30
CA PHE A 11 -4.45 2.48 -17.50
C PHE A 11 -4.04 2.98 -16.11
N GLY A 12 -2.75 3.14 -15.81
CA GLY A 12 -2.27 3.54 -14.49
C GLY A 12 -2.24 2.38 -13.49
N HIS A 13 -2.18 2.69 -12.19
CA HIS A 13 -2.17 1.67 -11.13
C HIS A 13 -2.65 2.24 -9.79
N LEU A 14 -2.94 1.35 -8.83
CA LEU A 14 -3.25 1.75 -7.46
C LEU A 14 -1.99 1.69 -6.58
N HIS A 15 -1.74 2.77 -5.84
CA HIS A 15 -0.77 2.86 -4.77
C HIS A 15 -1.43 2.62 -3.42
N LEU A 16 -0.74 1.95 -2.50
CA LEU A 16 -1.18 1.77 -1.11
C LEU A 16 -0.48 2.78 -0.19
N ARG A 17 -1.24 3.68 0.42
CA ARG A 17 -0.75 4.76 1.28
C ARG A 17 -0.41 4.31 2.71
N ILE A 18 -0.08 3.02 2.89
CA ILE A 18 0.12 2.41 4.22
C ILE A 18 1.22 3.16 5.00
N GLU A 19 2.35 3.46 4.37
CA GLU A 19 3.47 4.10 5.07
C GLU A 19 3.13 5.51 5.58
N GLU A 20 2.39 6.29 4.79
CA GLU A 20 1.94 7.63 5.13
C GLU A 20 0.97 7.58 6.32
N ILE A 21 -0.07 6.75 6.23
CA ILE A 21 -1.08 6.61 7.29
C ILE A 21 -0.42 6.17 8.61
N LEU A 22 0.54 5.26 8.56
CA LEU A 22 1.28 4.82 9.74
C LEU A 22 2.12 5.94 10.36
N LYS A 23 2.81 6.73 9.52
CA LYS A 23 3.65 7.84 9.97
C LYS A 23 2.80 8.93 10.63
N ASP A 24 1.70 9.32 10.00
CA ASP A 24 0.80 10.37 10.50
C ASP A 24 0.16 9.99 11.85
N ARG A 25 -0.04 8.69 12.08
CA ARG A 25 -0.63 8.15 13.32
C ARG A 25 0.40 7.70 14.35
N GLY A 26 1.69 7.82 14.06
CA GLY A 26 2.77 7.35 14.95
C GLY A 26 2.76 5.84 15.19
N ILE A 27 2.24 5.03 14.26
CA ILE A 27 2.16 3.57 14.38
C ILE A 27 3.35 2.93 13.68
N SER A 28 4.11 2.09 14.38
CA SER A 28 5.22 1.37 13.76
C SER A 28 4.74 0.16 12.95
N LYS A 29 5.45 -0.16 11.84
CA LYS A 29 5.19 -1.38 11.05
C LYS A 29 5.24 -2.66 11.91
N THR A 30 6.09 -2.67 12.94
CA THR A 30 6.22 -3.78 13.89
C THR A 30 4.94 -3.98 14.71
N LYS A 31 4.34 -2.88 15.19
CA LYS A 31 3.08 -2.91 15.93
C LYS A 31 1.96 -3.52 15.08
N VAL A 32 1.83 -3.08 13.83
CA VAL A 32 0.83 -3.63 12.88
C VAL A 32 1.04 -5.12 12.64
N CYS A 33 2.27 -5.55 12.33
CA CYS A 33 2.57 -6.96 12.07
C CYS A 33 2.20 -7.85 13.26
N LYS A 34 2.47 -7.38 14.49
CA LYS A 34 2.14 -8.10 15.73
C LYS A 34 0.63 -8.15 15.99
N GLU A 35 -0.07 -7.02 15.87
CA GLU A 35 -1.49 -6.92 16.23
C GLU A 35 -2.42 -7.56 15.20
N LEU A 36 -2.01 -7.63 13.93
CA LEU A 36 -2.79 -8.24 12.85
C LEU A 36 -2.33 -9.65 12.47
N ASP A 37 -1.31 -10.18 13.15
CA ASP A 37 -0.68 -11.47 12.86
C ASP A 37 -0.25 -11.58 11.39
N ILE A 38 0.47 -10.57 10.91
CA ILE A 38 0.95 -10.48 9.52
C ILE A 38 2.46 -10.74 9.49
N PRO A 39 2.95 -11.69 8.68
CA PRO A 39 4.37 -11.85 8.43
C PRO A 39 5.00 -10.56 7.90
N ARG A 40 6.08 -10.09 8.52
CA ARG A 40 6.71 -8.80 8.19
C ARG A 40 7.13 -8.69 6.72
N THR A 41 7.57 -9.79 6.11
CA THR A 41 7.93 -9.84 4.68
C THR A 41 6.72 -9.54 3.79
N ASN A 42 5.54 -10.06 4.14
CA ASN A 42 4.30 -9.78 3.42
C ASN A 42 3.88 -8.33 3.61
N PHE A 43 3.91 -7.83 4.84
CA PHE A 43 3.56 -6.43 5.13
C PHE A 43 4.46 -5.43 4.39
N ASN A 44 5.77 -5.68 4.38
CA ASN A 44 6.74 -4.84 3.68
C ASN A 44 6.51 -4.83 2.16
N ARG A 45 6.09 -5.95 1.56
CA ARG A 45 5.76 -5.98 0.12
C ARG A 45 4.63 -5.01 -0.21
N TYR A 46 3.57 -4.98 0.61
CA TYR A 46 2.46 -4.03 0.44
C TYR A 46 2.90 -2.58 0.62
N CYS A 47 3.76 -2.30 1.61
CA CYS A 47 4.30 -0.96 1.82
C CYS A 47 5.18 -0.47 0.66
N GLN A 48 5.88 -1.39 -0.03
CA GLN A 48 6.82 -1.07 -1.11
C GLN A 48 6.19 -1.13 -2.52
N ASN A 49 4.88 -1.30 -2.64
CA ASN A 49 4.19 -1.53 -3.92
C ASN A 49 4.71 -2.76 -4.70
N LYS A 50 5.24 -3.77 -4.01
CA LYS A 50 5.78 -5.01 -4.62
C LYS A 50 4.76 -6.15 -4.64
N GLN A 51 3.50 -5.85 -4.35
CA GLN A 51 2.40 -6.79 -4.50
C GLN A 51 2.02 -6.91 -5.98
N THR A 52 1.92 -8.14 -6.46
CA THR A 52 1.42 -8.45 -7.81
C THR A 52 -0.09 -8.69 -7.83
N ARG A 53 -0.69 -8.95 -6.65
CA ARG A 53 -2.12 -9.16 -6.46
C ARG A 53 -2.56 -8.53 -5.15
N TRP A 54 -3.77 -8.01 -5.14
CA TRP A 54 -4.38 -7.38 -3.98
C TRP A 54 -5.19 -8.40 -3.20
N ASP A 55 -4.78 -8.70 -1.97
CA ASP A 55 -5.59 -9.49 -1.05
C ASP A 55 -6.65 -8.59 -0.41
N LEU A 56 -7.89 -8.72 -0.88
CA LEU A 56 -9.01 -7.92 -0.38
C LEU A 56 -9.26 -8.13 1.11
N LYS A 57 -9.05 -9.34 1.64
CA LYS A 57 -9.23 -9.62 3.07
C LYS A 57 -8.18 -8.89 3.89
N PHE A 58 -6.94 -8.83 3.39
CA PHE A 58 -5.87 -8.06 4.01
C PHE A 58 -6.17 -6.56 4.02
N LEU A 59 -6.68 -6.01 2.92
CA LEU A 59 -7.07 -4.59 2.84
C LEU A 59 -8.20 -4.26 3.82
N CYS A 60 -9.24 -5.10 3.90
CA CYS A 60 -10.31 -4.92 4.88
C CYS A 60 -9.79 -4.94 6.33
N LYS A 61 -8.82 -5.82 6.64
CA LYS A 61 -8.17 -5.83 7.96
C LYS A 61 -7.45 -4.52 8.24
N LEU A 62 -6.72 -3.98 7.26
CA LEU A 62 -6.04 -2.69 7.41
C LEU A 62 -7.01 -1.53 7.56
N CYS A 63 -8.07 -1.46 6.75
CA CYS A 63 -9.14 -0.47 6.91
C CYS A 63 -9.72 -0.50 8.33
N LEU A 64 -10.06 -1.69 8.84
CA LEU A 64 -10.62 -1.86 10.17
C LEU A 64 -9.65 -1.44 11.29
N TYR A 65 -8.38 -1.81 11.15
CA TYR A 65 -7.33 -1.54 12.13
C TYR A 65 -6.96 -0.06 12.16
N LEU A 66 -6.71 0.51 10.99
CA LEU A 66 -6.32 1.91 10.82
C LEU A 66 -7.54 2.82 10.87
N LYS A 67 -8.79 2.34 10.97
CA LYS A 67 -9.99 3.21 10.96
C LYS A 67 -10.01 4.15 9.76
N VAL A 68 -9.75 3.58 8.58
CA VAL A 68 -9.77 4.26 7.28
C VAL A 68 -10.68 3.49 6.34
N ASP A 69 -11.24 4.16 5.34
CA ASP A 69 -11.89 3.47 4.23
C ASP A 69 -10.86 3.05 3.16
N LEU A 70 -11.35 2.44 2.08
CA LEU A 70 -10.47 2.00 0.99
C LEU A 70 -9.91 3.18 0.18
N GLY A 71 -10.64 4.29 0.08
CA GLY A 71 -10.22 5.48 -0.66
C GLY A 71 -9.13 6.28 0.06
N GLU A 72 -9.07 6.24 1.38
CA GLU A 72 -7.96 6.78 2.15
C GLU A 72 -6.74 5.84 2.13
N LEU A 73 -6.97 4.52 2.14
CA LEU A 73 -5.91 3.50 2.09
C LEU A 73 -5.21 3.43 0.73
N THR A 74 -5.88 3.83 -0.35
CA THR A 74 -5.43 3.63 -1.73
C THR A 74 -5.46 4.94 -2.51
N GLU A 75 -4.58 5.05 -3.50
CA GLU A 75 -4.53 6.19 -4.40
C GLU A 75 -4.42 5.69 -5.83
N TYR A 76 -5.21 6.25 -6.73
CA TYR A 76 -5.06 5.98 -8.16
C TYR A 76 -3.97 6.87 -8.75
N ILE A 77 -2.96 6.24 -9.33
CA ILE A 77 -1.87 6.88 -10.06
C ILE A 77 -2.13 6.71 -11.56
N PRO A 78 -2.44 7.79 -12.31
CA PRO A 78 -2.67 7.72 -13.74
C PRO A 78 -1.39 7.31 -14.49
N PRO A 79 -1.52 6.75 -15.71
CA PRO A 79 -0.35 6.43 -16.53
C PRO A 79 0.40 7.70 -16.92
N ASN A 80 1.74 7.62 -17.01
CA ASN A 80 2.51 8.70 -17.60
C ASN A 80 2.41 8.61 -19.13
N LEU A 81 1.62 9.50 -19.72
CA LEU A 81 1.37 9.55 -21.16
C LEU A 81 2.46 10.31 -21.94
N GLU A 82 3.41 10.96 -21.27
CA GLU A 82 4.45 11.78 -21.89
C GLU A 82 5.65 10.98 -22.44
N SER A 83 5.62 9.65 -22.31
CA SER A 83 6.69 8.76 -22.80
C SER A 83 6.43 8.16 -24.20
N LYS A 84 5.48 8.72 -24.97
CA LYS A 84 5.19 8.28 -26.35
C LYS A 84 5.76 9.23 -27.40
#